data_AF-A0A0E0N5M4-F1
#
_entry.id   AF-A0A0E0N5M4-F1
#
_cell.length_a   1.000
_cell.length_b   1.000
_cell.length_c   1.000
_cell.angle_alpha   90.00
_cell.angle_beta   90.00
_cell.angle_gamma   90.00
#
_symmetry.space_group_name_H-M   'P 1'
#
loop_
_entity.id
_entity.type
_entity.pdbx_description
1 polymer ?
#
loop_
_entity_poly.entity_id
_entity_poly.type
_entity_poly.pdbx_seq_one_letter_code
_entity_poly.pdbx_strand_id
1 'polypeptide(L)'
;MEAVAGGGGGGGGESAGELLLRAAAMVPAEHYALAALAVVSVLAYGFLELHFLGDLLRGFRGGRVELTFHPASEIYHRVASKCRSLHGRYLATPWLASPHLQTLFLGISGRPPSFTYKRQLYTVHDGGTIALDWLLATDSKGSDGILSEDASAPLVVIVPGLTSDSAAAYVKHMAYSMATKGCNTVVSNHRGLGGVSITSDCLYNAGWTEDLREVINYLHHKYPKAPMLCVGTSIGANIVVKYLGEEGENTPVAGAASICSPWDLVVGDRFISRKLVQRFYDKALAFGLKGYAKLHEPVLVRLANWEGIKKSRSIREFDHHATCMVAKYETVDTYYRRCSSASYVGNVSVPLLCVNALDDPLCTREAIPWDECRANKNIVLATTPNGGHLAFFQGLTAGRLWWVGAVSEFLFALLDSKYMHQQKAQDHILLSSLESSIDKSPYVNVMEDGMIAPVTDDGPCDDITPSHQVNDIKQDNGDFTQQNEHTREVDDKNITEVNAMPSQSPEQSAGQQVEEHYVGKFHEAIAPVKRSINQLTRYQGKSVWLLAYIAFVTSWPLLGSLAFIAFRKKFRNNLLAKWLRR
;
A
#
# COMPACT_ATOMS: atom_id res chain seq x y z
N MET A 1 -13.96 -84.71 53.89
CA MET A 1 -14.71 -83.47 54.17
C MET A 1 -13.88 -82.70 55.18
N GLU A 2 -13.24 -81.58 54.91
CA GLU A 2 -13.31 -80.60 53.82
C GLU A 2 -11.91 -80.06 53.52
N ALA A 3 -11.79 -79.41 52.37
CA ALA A 3 -10.59 -79.21 51.61
C ALA A 3 -9.63 -78.14 52.16
N VAL A 4 -8.34 -78.47 52.07
CA VAL A 4 -7.25 -77.52 51.92
C VAL A 4 -7.38 -76.91 50.52
N ALA A 5 -7.78 -75.63 50.45
CA ALA A 5 -7.71 -74.84 49.24
C ALA A 5 -6.48 -73.94 49.31
N GLY A 6 -5.41 -74.37 48.66
CA GLY A 6 -4.38 -73.46 48.18
C GLY A 6 -4.91 -72.62 47.02
N GLY A 7 -4.64 -71.33 47.07
CA GLY A 7 -4.73 -70.39 45.96
C GLY A 7 -3.93 -69.17 46.41
N GLY A 8 -2.76 -68.89 45.87
CA GLY A 8 -2.52 -68.69 44.44
C GLY A 8 -2.25 -67.20 44.29
N GLY A 9 -1.03 -66.86 43.90
CA GLY A 9 -0.52 -65.49 43.90
C GLY A 9 -1.41 -64.48 43.17
N GLY A 10 -1.45 -63.29 43.73
CA GLY A 10 -2.01 -62.09 43.12
C GLY A 10 -1.21 -60.89 43.57
N GLY A 11 0.12 -60.94 43.43
CA GLY A 11 0.94 -59.74 43.43
C GLY A 11 0.56 -58.93 42.20
N GLY A 12 -0.51 -58.15 42.31
CA GLY A 12 -0.88 -57.14 41.32
C GLY A 12 0.21 -56.08 41.36
N GLY A 13 1.29 -56.30 40.60
CA GLY A 13 2.28 -55.28 40.36
C GLY A 13 1.54 -54.06 39.83
N GLU A 14 1.59 -52.94 40.57
CA GLU A 14 1.03 -51.67 40.12
C GLU A 14 1.44 -51.48 38.67
N SER A 15 0.45 -51.33 37.79
CA SER A 15 0.76 -51.17 36.37
C SER A 15 1.61 -49.91 36.21
N ALA A 16 2.52 -49.89 35.23
CA ALA A 16 3.34 -48.72 34.97
C ALA A 16 2.49 -47.43 34.76
N GLY A 17 1.27 -47.56 34.24
CA GLY A 17 0.31 -46.46 34.09
C GLY A 17 -0.23 -45.94 35.42
N GLU A 18 -0.44 -46.81 36.41
CA GLU A 18 -0.94 -46.46 37.74
C GLU A 18 0.13 -45.73 38.57
N LEU A 19 1.39 -46.20 38.44
CA LEU A 19 2.56 -45.50 38.97
C LEU A 19 2.73 -44.10 38.36
N LEU A 20 2.55 -43.96 37.04
CA LEU A 20 2.63 -42.67 36.36
C LEU A 20 1.51 -41.70 36.75
N LEU A 21 0.28 -42.19 36.89
CA LEU A 21 -0.86 -41.37 37.33
C LEU A 21 -0.68 -40.89 38.78
N ARG A 22 -0.18 -41.76 39.65
CA ARG A 22 0.12 -41.40 41.04
C ARG A 22 1.28 -40.40 41.13
N ALA A 23 2.33 -40.60 40.34
CA ALA A 23 3.43 -39.64 40.20
C ALA A 23 2.94 -38.27 39.69
N ALA A 24 2.05 -38.26 38.69
CA ALA A 24 1.43 -37.04 38.18
C ALA A 24 0.57 -36.34 39.25
N ALA A 25 -0.21 -37.09 40.03
CA ALA A 25 -1.04 -36.54 41.11
C ALA A 25 -0.22 -35.94 42.27
N MET A 26 1.04 -36.35 42.45
CA MET A 26 1.96 -35.78 43.45
C MET A 26 2.58 -34.45 43.01
N VAL A 27 2.50 -34.09 41.73
CA VAL A 27 2.99 -32.79 41.23
C VAL A 27 2.02 -31.69 41.69
N PRO A 28 2.50 -30.61 42.35
CA PRO A 28 1.63 -29.52 42.78
C PRO A 28 0.89 -28.87 41.59
N ALA A 29 -0.39 -28.54 41.77
CA ALA A 29 -1.25 -27.96 40.73
C ALA A 29 -0.65 -26.69 40.07
N GLU A 30 0.16 -25.93 40.81
CA GLU A 30 0.89 -24.75 40.33
C GLU A 30 1.82 -25.08 39.15
N HIS A 31 2.48 -26.25 39.16
CA HIS A 31 3.37 -26.66 38.08
C HIS A 31 2.58 -26.98 36.80
N TYR A 32 1.40 -27.60 36.93
CA TYR A 32 0.49 -27.80 35.78
C TYR A 32 -0.04 -26.48 35.23
N ALA A 33 -0.38 -25.53 36.09
CA ALA A 33 -0.82 -24.20 35.67
C ALA A 33 0.29 -23.44 34.94
N LEU A 34 1.53 -23.48 35.45
CA LEU A 34 2.70 -22.90 34.80
C LEU A 34 3.00 -23.56 33.45
N ALA A 35 2.93 -24.89 33.38
CA ALA A 35 3.10 -25.64 32.13
C ALA A 35 2.02 -25.28 31.11
N ALA A 36 0.75 -25.21 31.53
CA ALA A 36 -0.36 -24.80 30.67
C ALA A 36 -0.17 -23.35 30.17
N LEU A 37 0.25 -22.43 31.04
CA LEU A 37 0.54 -21.04 30.67
C LEU A 37 1.69 -20.96 29.66
N ALA A 38 2.74 -21.75 29.84
CA ALA A 38 3.86 -21.83 28.90
C ALA A 38 3.38 -22.33 27.53
N VAL A 39 2.58 -23.40 27.49
CA VAL A 39 2.00 -23.95 26.26
C VAL A 39 1.12 -22.89 25.57
N VAL A 40 0.22 -22.23 26.32
CA VAL A 40 -0.64 -21.16 25.77
C VAL A 40 0.19 -20.00 25.25
N SER A 41 1.26 -19.61 25.93
CA SER A 41 2.15 -18.54 25.50
C SER A 41 2.90 -18.87 24.21
N VAL A 42 3.38 -20.10 24.07
CA VAL A 42 4.01 -20.59 22.82
C VAL A 42 3.01 -20.60 21.67
N LEU A 43 1.79 -21.10 21.91
CA LEU A 43 0.71 -21.09 20.91
C LEU A 43 0.33 -19.65 20.51
N ALA A 44 0.21 -18.74 21.48
CA ALA A 44 -0.08 -17.33 21.22
C ALA A 44 1.05 -16.63 20.46
N TYR A 45 2.31 -16.93 20.80
CA TYR A 45 3.49 -16.41 20.10
C TYR A 45 3.49 -16.82 18.63
N GLY A 46 3.18 -18.09 18.35
CA GLY A 46 3.04 -18.59 16.99
C GLY A 46 1.82 -18.01 16.25
N PHE A 47 0.67 -17.93 16.91
CA PHE A 47 -0.58 -17.40 16.33
C PHE A 47 -0.49 -15.91 15.96
N LEU A 48 0.20 -15.11 16.78
CA LEU A 48 0.43 -13.69 16.53
C LEU A 48 1.64 -13.45 15.61
N GLU A 49 2.30 -14.52 15.15
CA GLU A 49 3.49 -14.47 14.31
C GLU A 49 4.56 -13.54 14.91
N LEU A 50 4.76 -13.65 16.23
CA LEU A 50 5.77 -12.85 16.93
C LEU A 50 7.16 -13.32 16.52
N HIS A 51 8.08 -12.37 16.33
CA HIS A 51 9.48 -12.65 15.98
C HIS A 51 10.48 -12.00 16.94
N PHE A 52 10.02 -11.43 18.07
CA PHE A 52 10.88 -10.78 19.06
C PHE A 52 12.00 -11.69 19.60
N LEU A 53 11.69 -12.94 19.98
CA LEU A 53 12.71 -13.87 20.49
C LEU A 53 13.70 -14.24 19.37
N GLY A 54 13.23 -14.40 18.14
CA GLY A 54 14.08 -14.65 16.99
C GLY A 54 15.04 -13.50 16.71
N ASP A 55 14.55 -12.27 16.80
CA ASP A 55 15.36 -11.06 16.65
C ASP A 55 16.36 -10.91 17.80
N LEU A 56 15.95 -11.16 19.04
CA LEU A 56 16.80 -11.15 20.23
C LEU A 56 17.96 -12.14 20.09
N LEU A 57 17.68 -13.39 19.70
CA LEU A 57 18.70 -14.43 19.49
C LEU A 57 19.67 -14.08 18.35
N ARG A 58 19.20 -13.32 17.35
CA ARG A 58 20.04 -12.79 16.26
C ARG A 58 20.75 -11.47 16.63
N GLY A 59 20.63 -11.02 17.87
CA GLY A 59 21.23 -9.77 18.36
C GLY A 59 20.64 -8.51 17.72
N PHE A 60 19.35 -8.53 17.38
CA PHE A 60 18.63 -7.44 16.72
C PHE A 60 19.32 -6.94 15.44
N ARG A 61 19.96 -7.82 14.68
CA ARG A 61 20.66 -7.47 13.43
C ARG A 61 19.72 -7.11 12.28
N GLY A 62 18.46 -7.53 12.35
CA GLY A 62 17.47 -7.36 11.28
C GLY A 62 17.65 -8.34 10.11
N GLY A 63 16.61 -8.44 9.29
CA GLY A 63 16.60 -9.21 8.05
C GLY A 63 17.36 -8.50 6.94
N ARG A 64 18.08 -9.25 6.09
CA ARG A 64 18.71 -8.67 4.90
C ARG A 64 17.64 -8.39 3.86
N VAL A 65 17.79 -7.28 3.14
CA VAL A 65 16.98 -7.00 1.95
C VAL A 65 17.46 -7.90 0.81
N GLU A 66 16.57 -8.68 0.24
CA GLU A 66 16.85 -9.54 -0.92
C GLU A 66 16.40 -8.84 -2.20
N LEU A 67 17.29 -8.76 -3.19
CA LEU A 67 17.03 -8.10 -4.46
C LEU A 67 16.90 -9.14 -5.57
N THR A 68 15.83 -9.04 -6.35
CA THR A 68 15.60 -9.79 -7.59
C THR A 68 15.55 -8.80 -8.75
N PHE A 69 16.39 -9.01 -9.74
CA PHE A 69 16.53 -8.14 -10.90
C PHE A 69 17.19 -8.92 -12.05
N HIS A 70 17.07 -8.42 -13.27
CA HIS A 70 17.75 -9.00 -14.42
C HIS A 70 19.27 -8.77 -14.33
N PRO A 71 20.14 -9.78 -14.58
CA PRO A 71 21.60 -9.62 -14.46
C PRO A 71 22.22 -8.47 -15.28
N ALA A 72 21.65 -8.19 -16.45
CA ALA A 72 22.02 -7.06 -17.31
C ALA A 72 21.22 -5.77 -17.07
N SER A 73 20.54 -5.62 -15.93
CA SER A 73 19.76 -4.42 -15.59
C SER A 73 20.69 -3.23 -15.31
N GLU A 74 20.72 -2.26 -16.21
CA GLU A 74 21.41 -1.00 -15.94
C GLU A 74 20.76 -0.23 -14.79
N ILE A 75 19.44 -0.33 -14.61
CA ILE A 75 18.72 0.27 -13.49
C ILE A 75 19.26 -0.24 -12.17
N TYR A 76 19.48 -1.55 -12.05
CA TYR A 76 20.15 -2.09 -10.88
C TYR A 76 21.58 -1.55 -10.74
N HIS A 77 22.43 -1.76 -11.75
CA HIS A 77 23.86 -1.50 -11.64
C HIS A 77 24.21 -0.02 -11.46
N ARG A 78 23.38 0.89 -11.98
CA ARG A 78 23.68 2.32 -12.06
C ARG A 78 22.86 3.18 -11.09
N VAL A 79 21.70 2.69 -10.67
CA VAL A 79 20.78 3.38 -9.76
C VAL A 79 20.66 2.62 -8.45
N ALA A 80 20.05 1.42 -8.45
CA ALA A 80 19.73 0.72 -7.20
C ALA A 80 20.97 0.31 -6.39
N SER A 81 22.09 -0.01 -7.05
CA SER A 81 23.39 -0.34 -6.44
C SER A 81 23.93 0.77 -5.52
N LYS A 82 23.54 2.04 -5.78
CA LYS A 82 23.94 3.22 -4.99
C LYS A 82 23.06 3.43 -3.77
N CYS A 83 21.90 2.77 -3.70
CA CYS A 83 20.95 2.91 -2.59
C CYS A 83 21.40 2.04 -1.40
N ARG A 84 21.82 2.71 -0.32
CA ARG A 84 22.33 2.05 0.89
C ARG A 84 21.25 1.24 1.57
N SER A 85 20.03 1.77 1.61
CA SER A 85 18.89 1.11 2.24
C SER A 85 18.59 -0.25 1.59
N LEU A 86 18.71 -0.38 0.26
CA LEU A 86 18.44 -1.61 -0.48
C LEU A 86 19.50 -2.71 -0.28
N HIS A 87 20.72 -2.35 0.11
CA HIS A 87 21.81 -3.30 0.36
C HIS A 87 22.03 -3.58 1.85
N GLY A 88 21.24 -2.93 2.70
CA GLY A 88 21.33 -3.01 4.16
C GLY A 88 20.47 -4.12 4.76
N ARG A 89 20.15 -3.92 6.04
CA ARG A 89 19.23 -4.76 6.81
C ARG A 89 18.07 -3.92 7.31
N TYR A 90 16.88 -4.50 7.28
CA TYR A 90 15.70 -3.96 7.92
C TYR A 90 15.46 -4.68 9.24
N LEU A 91 15.29 -3.90 10.32
CA LEU A 91 14.86 -4.39 11.61
C LEU A 91 13.55 -3.72 11.98
N ALA A 92 12.50 -4.52 12.13
CA ALA A 92 11.24 -4.03 12.67
C ALA A 92 11.42 -3.52 14.09
N THR A 93 10.65 -2.50 14.45
CA THR A 93 10.66 -1.95 15.80
C THR A 93 10.39 -3.06 16.82
N PRO A 94 11.25 -3.30 17.84
CA PRO A 94 11.17 -4.53 18.65
C PRO A 94 9.82 -4.79 19.33
N TRP A 95 9.11 -3.75 19.78
CA TRP A 95 7.77 -3.90 20.38
C TRP A 95 6.63 -4.02 19.34
N LEU A 96 6.96 -3.92 18.05
CA LEU A 96 6.12 -4.24 16.90
C LEU A 96 6.66 -5.48 16.17
N ALA A 97 7.26 -6.44 16.87
CA ALA A 97 7.82 -7.64 16.28
C ALA A 97 6.75 -8.68 15.88
N SER A 98 5.77 -8.26 15.08
CA SER A 98 4.79 -9.08 14.38
C SER A 98 4.23 -8.30 13.18
N PRO A 99 3.94 -8.96 12.04
CA PRO A 99 3.32 -8.30 10.90
C PRO A 99 1.96 -7.68 11.25
N HIS A 100 1.21 -8.32 12.14
CA HIS A 100 -0.10 -7.85 12.58
C HIS A 100 0.01 -6.61 13.46
N LEU A 101 0.96 -6.60 14.40
CA LEU A 101 1.21 -5.44 15.26
C LEU A 101 1.65 -4.23 14.44
N GLN A 102 2.57 -4.41 13.49
CA GLN A 102 3.00 -3.34 12.59
C GLN A 102 1.84 -2.76 11.78
N THR A 103 1.07 -3.63 11.12
CA THR A 103 -0.06 -3.23 10.26
C THR A 103 -1.14 -2.50 11.07
N LEU A 104 -1.47 -3.02 12.26
CA LEU A 104 -2.45 -2.40 13.15
C LEU A 104 -1.96 -1.04 13.68
N PHE A 105 -0.68 -0.96 14.08
CA PHE A 105 -0.10 0.28 14.58
C PHE A 105 -0.10 1.39 13.52
N LEU A 106 0.14 1.05 12.25
CA LEU A 106 0.05 2.00 11.14
C LEU A 106 -1.34 2.64 11.03
N GLY A 107 -2.40 1.84 11.16
CA GLY A 107 -3.78 2.31 11.10
C GLY A 107 -4.22 3.17 12.29
N ILE A 108 -3.66 2.93 13.49
CA ILE A 108 -4.07 3.65 14.72
C ILE A 108 -3.19 4.88 14.99
N SER A 109 -1.87 4.72 14.87
CA SER A 109 -0.88 5.70 15.33
C SER A 109 0.37 5.64 14.45
N GLY A 110 0.22 5.65 13.13
CA GLY A 110 1.36 5.64 12.19
C GLY A 110 2.30 6.85 12.25
N ARG A 111 2.14 7.72 13.26
CA ARG A 111 2.94 8.92 13.57
C ARG A 111 3.33 9.72 12.32
N PRO A 112 2.36 10.10 11.47
CA PRO A 112 2.70 10.86 10.27
C PRO A 112 3.23 12.25 10.63
N PRO A 113 4.09 12.83 9.77
CA PRO A 113 4.45 14.24 9.85
C PRO A 113 3.19 15.14 9.80
N SER A 114 3.28 16.28 10.48
CA SER A 114 2.21 17.28 10.50
C SER A 114 2.47 18.32 9.41
N PHE A 115 1.51 18.43 8.49
CA PHE A 115 1.45 19.42 7.42
C PHE A 115 0.03 19.37 6.83
N THR A 116 -0.31 20.38 6.04
CA THR A 116 -1.60 20.53 5.36
C THR A 116 -1.36 20.47 3.86
N TYR A 117 -2.25 19.78 3.13
CA TYR A 117 -2.23 19.77 1.67
C TYR A 117 -3.01 20.95 1.11
N LYS A 118 -2.59 21.45 -0.04
CA LYS A 118 -3.43 22.31 -0.89
C LYS A 118 -4.23 21.43 -1.85
N ARG A 119 -5.55 21.44 -1.72
CA ARG A 119 -6.43 20.64 -2.59
C ARG A 119 -6.73 21.33 -3.90
N GLN A 120 -6.66 20.57 -4.98
CA GLN A 120 -7.20 20.90 -6.29
C GLN A 120 -8.24 19.82 -6.66
N LEU A 121 -9.41 20.24 -7.11
CA LEU A 121 -10.38 19.32 -7.72
C LEU A 121 -10.10 19.24 -9.21
N TYR A 122 -9.93 18.03 -9.71
CA TYR A 122 -9.72 17.73 -11.12
C TYR A 122 -10.95 17.00 -11.65
N THR A 123 -11.55 17.53 -12.72
CA THR A 123 -12.68 16.89 -13.40
C THR A 123 -12.12 16.07 -14.56
N VAL A 124 -12.39 14.77 -14.52
CA VAL A 124 -11.98 13.83 -15.58
C VAL A 124 -12.94 13.89 -16.78
N HIS A 125 -12.53 13.33 -17.92
CA HIS A 125 -13.28 13.43 -19.18
C HIS A 125 -14.73 12.93 -19.11
N ASP A 126 -15.02 11.94 -18.26
CA ASP A 126 -16.36 11.38 -18.05
C ASP A 126 -17.23 12.21 -17.08
N GLY A 127 -16.76 13.38 -16.66
CA GLY A 127 -17.43 14.29 -15.73
C GLY A 127 -17.20 13.94 -14.25
N GLY A 128 -16.48 12.85 -13.95
CA GLY A 128 -16.09 12.49 -12.60
C GLY A 128 -15.14 13.50 -11.96
N THR A 129 -15.01 13.48 -10.64
CA THR A 129 -14.16 14.41 -9.89
C THR A 129 -13.18 13.65 -9.01
N ILE A 130 -11.91 14.07 -9.09
CA ILE A 130 -10.78 13.53 -8.34
C ILE A 130 -10.17 14.66 -7.50
N ALA A 131 -9.83 14.36 -6.25
CA ALA A 131 -9.05 15.27 -5.40
C ALA A 131 -7.55 15.05 -5.63
N LEU A 132 -6.87 16.10 -6.09
CA LEU A 132 -5.42 16.19 -6.14
C LEU A 132 -4.94 16.99 -4.92
N ASP A 133 -4.25 16.34 -3.99
CA ASP A 133 -3.76 16.97 -2.76
C ASP A 133 -2.26 17.25 -2.87
N TRP A 134 -1.92 18.54 -2.94
CA TRP A 134 -0.58 19.03 -3.21
C TRP A 134 0.19 19.34 -1.93
N LEU A 135 1.45 18.95 -1.90
CA LEU A 135 2.45 19.44 -0.94
C LEU A 135 3.70 19.83 -1.74
N LEU A 136 3.92 21.13 -1.86
CA LEU A 136 5.02 21.67 -2.68
C LEU A 136 6.32 21.72 -1.87
N ALA A 137 7.45 21.66 -2.57
CA ALA A 137 8.76 21.81 -1.94
C ALA A 137 8.92 23.16 -1.22
N THR A 138 8.34 24.23 -1.79
CA THR A 138 8.39 25.59 -1.24
C THR A 138 7.43 25.82 -0.08
N ASP A 139 6.36 25.03 0.05
CA ASP A 139 5.43 25.12 1.18
C ASP A 139 6.08 24.66 2.49
N SER A 140 7.17 23.88 2.41
CA SER A 140 8.04 23.61 3.56
C SER A 140 8.82 24.85 4.05
N LYS A 141 8.81 25.94 3.27
CA LYS A 141 9.43 27.24 3.56
C LYS A 141 8.45 28.43 3.52
N GLY A 142 7.14 28.20 3.39
CA GLY A 142 6.11 29.24 3.56
C GLY A 142 5.92 30.22 2.38
N SER A 143 5.84 29.73 1.13
CA SER A 143 5.44 30.57 -0.03
C SER A 143 4.04 30.23 -0.54
N ASP A 144 3.48 31.09 -1.41
CA ASP A 144 2.11 31.05 -1.92
C ASP A 144 1.84 29.94 -2.96
N GLY A 145 2.00 28.67 -2.56
CA GLY A 145 1.24 27.48 -3.01
C GLY A 145 0.91 27.24 -4.50
N ILE A 146 1.59 27.86 -5.48
CA ILE A 146 1.35 27.64 -6.91
C ILE A 146 2.67 27.29 -7.58
N LEU A 147 2.70 26.12 -8.23
CA LEU A 147 3.80 25.75 -9.12
C LEU A 147 3.77 26.64 -10.35
N SER A 148 4.85 27.38 -10.57
CA SER A 148 5.11 28.05 -11.85
C SER A 148 5.14 27.01 -12.97
N GLU A 149 4.60 27.34 -14.13
CA GLU A 149 4.65 26.49 -15.33
C GLU A 149 6.10 26.24 -15.81
N ASP A 150 7.04 27.11 -15.42
CA ASP A 150 8.47 26.96 -15.66
C ASP A 150 9.22 26.16 -14.58
N ALA A 151 8.51 25.59 -13.60
CA ALA A 151 9.13 24.80 -12.53
C ALA A 151 9.77 23.51 -13.08
N SER A 152 11.09 23.41 -12.96
CA SER A 152 11.86 22.20 -13.29
C SER A 152 11.97 21.20 -12.13
N ALA A 153 11.45 21.55 -10.96
CA ALA A 153 11.50 20.70 -9.78
C ALA A 153 10.70 19.39 -10.03
N PRO A 154 11.27 18.21 -9.73
CA PRO A 154 10.61 16.93 -9.97
C PRO A 154 9.23 16.84 -9.31
N LEU A 155 8.28 16.21 -10.00
CA LEU A 155 6.91 16.01 -9.53
C LEU A 155 6.68 14.54 -9.18
N VAL A 156 6.26 14.26 -7.95
CA VAL A 156 5.95 12.91 -7.47
C VAL A 156 4.44 12.75 -7.33
N VAL A 157 3.86 11.90 -8.17
CA VAL A 157 2.46 11.49 -8.08
C VAL A 157 2.35 10.28 -7.15
N ILE A 158 1.56 10.40 -6.09
CA ILE A 158 1.35 9.34 -5.10
C ILE A 158 -0.06 8.79 -5.25
N VAL A 159 -0.19 7.47 -5.43
CA VAL A 159 -1.46 6.75 -5.59
C VAL A 159 -1.73 5.89 -4.34
N PRO A 160 -2.70 6.29 -3.48
CA PRO A 160 -3.01 5.58 -2.24
C PRO A 160 -3.55 4.16 -2.45
N GLY A 161 -3.59 3.39 -1.36
CA GLY A 161 -4.19 2.05 -1.33
C GLY A 161 -5.72 2.03 -1.27
N LEU A 162 -6.27 0.84 -1.06
CA LEU A 162 -7.72 0.59 -1.00
C LEU A 162 -8.39 1.39 0.12
N THR A 163 -9.50 2.06 -0.19
CA THR A 163 -10.27 2.86 0.80
C THR A 163 -9.43 3.88 1.57
N SER A 164 -8.34 4.34 0.96
CA SER A 164 -7.36 5.23 1.57
C SER A 164 -7.23 6.51 0.76
N ASP A 165 -6.64 7.53 1.37
CA ASP A 165 -6.51 8.87 0.79
C ASP A 165 -5.23 9.57 1.30
N SER A 166 -5.07 10.83 0.93
CA SER A 166 -3.94 11.69 1.32
C SER A 166 -3.71 11.82 2.82
N ALA A 167 -4.73 11.59 3.67
CA ALA A 167 -4.60 11.68 5.11
C ALA A 167 -3.95 10.45 5.74
N ALA A 168 -3.83 9.34 4.99
CA ALA A 168 -3.25 8.11 5.49
C ALA A 168 -1.77 8.30 5.89
N ALA A 169 -1.38 7.70 7.03
CA ALA A 169 -0.09 7.98 7.64
C ALA A 169 1.10 7.68 6.70
N TYR A 170 1.02 6.57 5.98
CA TYR A 170 2.07 6.14 5.04
C TYR A 170 2.18 7.07 3.82
N VAL A 171 1.06 7.62 3.32
CA VAL A 171 1.05 8.63 2.26
C VAL A 171 1.72 9.91 2.75
N LYS A 172 1.37 10.36 3.97
CA LYS A 172 1.97 11.56 4.56
C LYS A 172 3.48 11.43 4.78
N HIS A 173 3.97 10.27 5.22
CA HIS A 173 5.41 10.02 5.33
C HIS A 173 6.12 10.14 3.97
N MET A 174 5.55 9.56 2.93
CA MET A 174 6.11 9.62 1.57
C MET A 174 6.10 11.05 1.02
N ALA A 175 4.95 11.73 1.05
CA ALA A 175 4.80 13.10 0.57
C ALA A 175 5.77 14.05 1.27
N TYR A 176 5.83 13.99 2.61
CA TYR A 176 6.75 14.81 3.40
C TYR A 176 8.22 14.53 3.08
N SER A 177 8.61 13.25 2.93
CA SER A 177 9.99 12.86 2.62
C SER A 177 10.46 13.44 1.28
N MET A 178 9.61 13.43 0.25
CA MET A 178 9.96 13.97 -1.06
C MET A 178 9.92 15.51 -1.08
N ALA A 179 8.89 16.12 -0.47
CA ALA A 179 8.74 17.57 -0.38
C ALA A 179 9.92 18.24 0.32
N THR A 180 10.35 17.69 1.45
CA THR A 180 11.51 18.21 2.21
C THR A 180 12.85 18.06 1.49
N LYS A 181 12.89 17.26 0.42
CA LYS A 181 14.08 17.05 -0.43
C LYS A 181 13.98 17.76 -1.79
N GLY A 182 13.03 18.70 -1.94
CA GLY A 182 12.95 19.56 -3.11
C GLY A 182 12.05 19.07 -4.24
N CYS A 183 11.32 17.96 -4.07
CA CYS A 183 10.34 17.50 -5.05
C CYS A 183 8.94 18.07 -4.73
N ASN A 184 8.17 18.41 -5.74
CA ASN A 184 6.75 18.66 -5.55
C ASN A 184 6.01 17.34 -5.46
N THR A 185 5.00 17.27 -4.61
CA THR A 185 4.21 16.05 -4.44
C THR A 185 2.74 16.32 -4.64
N VAL A 186 2.07 15.39 -5.31
CA VAL A 186 0.63 15.40 -5.50
C VAL A 186 0.09 14.01 -5.19
N VAL A 187 -0.85 13.93 -4.25
CA VAL A 187 -1.59 12.70 -4.00
C VAL A 187 -2.81 12.69 -4.90
N SER A 188 -2.86 11.72 -5.83
CA SER A 188 -4.03 11.49 -6.66
C SER A 188 -4.98 10.56 -5.92
N ASN A 189 -5.97 11.13 -5.23
CA ASN A 189 -6.95 10.33 -4.51
C ASN A 189 -7.84 9.56 -5.49
N HIS A 190 -8.32 8.40 -5.07
CA HIS A 190 -9.30 7.65 -5.84
C HIS A 190 -10.68 8.34 -5.83
N ARG A 191 -11.52 8.10 -6.84
CA ARG A 191 -12.89 8.65 -6.90
C ARG A 191 -13.70 8.31 -5.65
N GLY A 192 -14.36 9.32 -5.09
CA GLY A 192 -15.16 9.16 -3.86
C GLY A 192 -14.33 9.13 -2.57
N LEU A 193 -13.04 9.42 -2.62
CA LEU A 193 -12.15 9.47 -1.45
C LEU A 193 -11.54 10.86 -1.29
N GLY A 194 -10.81 11.06 -0.19
CA GLY A 194 -10.30 12.38 0.19
C GLY A 194 -11.41 13.36 0.60
N GLY A 195 -12.65 12.93 0.83
CA GLY A 195 -13.77 13.83 1.17
C GLY A 195 -14.46 14.45 -0.05
N VAL A 196 -14.22 13.93 -1.25
CA VAL A 196 -14.95 14.29 -2.46
C VAL A 196 -15.98 13.21 -2.78
N SER A 197 -17.19 13.61 -3.17
CA SER A 197 -18.26 12.70 -3.59
C SER A 197 -18.04 12.16 -5.00
N ILE A 198 -18.57 10.98 -5.28
CA ILE A 198 -18.61 10.46 -6.65
C ILE A 198 -19.60 11.29 -7.47
N THR A 199 -19.13 11.85 -8.59
CA THR A 199 -19.90 12.74 -9.48
C THR A 199 -20.22 12.14 -10.85
N SER A 200 -19.72 10.94 -11.14
CA SER A 200 -19.90 10.17 -12.37
C SER A 200 -20.38 8.75 -12.08
N ASP A 201 -20.83 8.01 -13.10
CA ASP A 201 -21.18 6.59 -12.95
C ASP A 201 -19.97 5.63 -12.91
N CYS A 202 -18.75 6.16 -13.01
CA CYS A 202 -17.52 5.40 -12.87
C CYS A 202 -16.96 5.47 -11.43
N LEU A 203 -16.52 4.31 -10.94
CA LEU A 203 -15.86 4.13 -9.64
C LEU A 203 -14.45 3.59 -9.84
N TYR A 204 -13.55 3.92 -8.91
CA TYR A 204 -12.24 3.28 -8.89
C TYR A 204 -12.36 1.80 -8.50
N ASN A 205 -11.43 0.99 -9.01
CA ASN A 205 -11.27 -0.41 -8.64
C ASN A 205 -9.78 -0.80 -8.79
N ALA A 206 -9.45 -2.05 -8.49
CA ALA A 206 -8.05 -2.49 -8.45
C ALA A 206 -7.29 -2.40 -9.78
N GLY A 207 -7.98 -2.30 -10.91
CA GLY A 207 -7.37 -2.15 -12.24
C GLY A 207 -7.82 -0.91 -13.00
N TRP A 208 -8.41 0.08 -12.33
CA TRP A 208 -8.86 1.32 -12.95
C TRP A 208 -7.68 2.26 -13.23
N THR A 209 -7.08 2.11 -14.41
CA THR A 209 -5.88 2.86 -14.83
C THR A 209 -6.21 4.19 -15.52
N GLU A 210 -7.46 4.40 -15.98
CA GLU A 210 -7.84 5.60 -16.72
C GLU A 210 -7.67 6.89 -15.92
N ASP A 211 -8.07 6.89 -14.65
CA ASP A 211 -7.91 8.08 -13.79
C ASP A 211 -6.45 8.47 -13.63
N LEU A 212 -5.59 7.46 -13.46
CA LEU A 212 -4.14 7.68 -13.36
C LEU A 212 -3.58 8.20 -14.68
N ARG A 213 -3.96 7.58 -15.80
CA ARG A 213 -3.55 7.99 -17.15
C ARG A 213 -3.92 9.45 -17.41
N GLU A 214 -5.14 9.83 -17.09
CA GLU A 214 -5.62 11.19 -17.31
C GLU A 214 -4.88 12.22 -16.42
N VAL A 215 -4.71 11.92 -15.14
CA VAL A 215 -3.96 12.79 -14.21
C VAL A 215 -2.50 12.91 -14.63
N ILE A 216 -1.84 11.81 -14.99
CA ILE A 216 -0.45 11.83 -15.46
C ILE A 216 -0.31 12.68 -16.72
N ASN A 217 -1.19 12.50 -17.70
CA ASN A 217 -1.16 13.29 -18.93
C ASN A 217 -1.43 14.77 -18.65
N TYR A 218 -2.43 15.10 -17.84
CA TYR A 218 -2.71 16.48 -17.43
C TYR A 218 -1.49 17.15 -16.79
N LEU A 219 -0.86 16.47 -15.83
CA LEU A 219 0.30 16.97 -15.13
C LEU A 219 1.52 17.13 -16.04
N HIS A 220 1.70 16.21 -17.00
CA HIS A 220 2.83 16.25 -17.92
C HIS A 220 2.70 17.41 -18.90
N HIS A 221 1.49 17.64 -19.43
CA HIS A 221 1.21 18.80 -20.29
C HIS A 221 1.36 20.12 -19.53
N LYS A 222 0.95 20.16 -18.26
CA LYS A 222 1.01 21.38 -17.44
C LYS A 222 2.43 21.70 -16.95
N TYR A 223 3.25 20.69 -16.69
CA TYR A 223 4.62 20.83 -16.18
C TYR A 223 5.60 20.04 -17.05
N PRO A 224 5.78 20.40 -18.34
CA PRO A 224 6.53 19.59 -19.30
C PRO A 224 8.03 19.49 -18.99
N LYS A 225 8.58 20.45 -18.23
CA LYS A 225 9.99 20.48 -17.83
C LYS A 225 10.28 19.69 -16.55
N ALA A 226 9.24 19.31 -15.78
CA ALA A 226 9.41 18.62 -14.50
C ALA A 226 9.49 17.10 -14.72
N PRO A 227 10.58 16.42 -14.30
CA PRO A 227 10.63 14.96 -14.31
C PRO A 227 9.49 14.39 -13.46
N MET A 228 8.68 13.52 -14.03
CA MET A 228 7.51 12.96 -13.35
C MET A 228 7.83 11.58 -12.79
N LEU A 229 7.63 11.41 -11.50
CA LEU A 229 7.80 10.15 -10.78
C LEU A 229 6.46 9.67 -10.24
N CYS A 230 6.27 8.35 -10.14
CA CYS A 230 5.03 7.78 -9.64
C CYS A 230 5.28 6.79 -8.49
N VAL A 231 4.51 6.89 -7.40
CA VAL A 231 4.60 5.99 -6.24
C VAL A 231 3.23 5.43 -5.93
N GLY A 232 3.05 4.12 -6.08
CA GLY A 232 1.83 3.42 -5.72
C GLY A 232 1.99 2.57 -4.46
N THR A 233 0.96 2.54 -3.62
CA THR A 233 0.94 1.72 -2.39
C THR A 233 -0.24 0.75 -2.39
N SER A 234 -0.02 -0.52 -2.04
CA SER A 234 -1.06 -1.55 -1.97
C SER A 234 -1.86 -1.65 -3.28
N ILE A 235 -3.19 -1.50 -3.27
CA ILE A 235 -4.00 -1.43 -4.50
C ILE A 235 -3.56 -0.30 -5.44
N GLY A 236 -3.11 0.84 -4.93
CA GLY A 236 -2.51 1.89 -5.75
C GLY A 236 -1.23 1.44 -6.45
N ALA A 237 -0.44 0.57 -5.81
CA ALA A 237 0.75 -0.04 -6.41
C ALA A 237 0.37 -0.97 -7.56
N ASN A 238 -0.70 -1.76 -7.39
CA ASN A 238 -1.24 -2.60 -8.46
C ASN A 238 -1.71 -1.76 -9.66
N ILE A 239 -2.45 -0.68 -9.43
CA ILE A 239 -2.91 0.25 -10.49
C ILE A 239 -1.72 0.87 -11.21
N VAL A 240 -0.71 1.37 -10.47
CA VAL A 240 0.50 1.98 -11.06
C VAL A 240 1.25 0.97 -11.93
N VAL A 241 1.52 -0.24 -11.45
CA VAL A 241 2.25 -1.24 -12.25
C VAL A 241 1.46 -1.65 -13.48
N LYS A 242 0.14 -1.86 -13.35
CA LYS A 242 -0.73 -2.17 -14.50
C LYS A 242 -0.69 -1.04 -15.53
N TYR A 243 -0.84 0.21 -15.11
CA TYR A 243 -0.73 1.39 -15.98
C TYR A 243 0.61 1.42 -16.72
N LEU A 244 1.73 1.23 -16.01
CA LEU A 244 3.06 1.25 -16.63
C LEU A 244 3.26 0.13 -17.66
N GLY A 245 2.66 -1.05 -17.45
CA GLY A 245 2.73 -2.13 -18.43
C GLY A 245 1.71 -1.99 -19.57
N GLU A 246 0.63 -1.24 -19.39
CA GLU A 246 -0.28 -0.86 -20.49
C GLU A 246 0.34 0.19 -21.41
N GLU A 247 0.97 1.22 -20.83
CA GLU A 247 1.59 2.30 -21.60
C GLU A 247 2.94 1.91 -22.22
N GLY A 248 3.69 1.04 -21.55
CA GLY A 248 5.05 0.66 -21.97
C GLY A 248 5.95 1.87 -22.12
N GLU A 249 6.57 2.04 -23.29
CA GLU A 249 7.47 3.15 -23.60
C GLU A 249 6.77 4.50 -23.76
N ASN A 250 5.44 4.51 -23.97
CA ASN A 250 4.69 5.73 -24.25
C ASN A 250 4.35 6.53 -22.99
N THR A 251 4.60 5.99 -21.79
CA THR A 251 4.30 6.74 -20.56
C THR A 251 5.25 7.93 -20.39
N PRO A 252 4.76 9.09 -19.93
CA PRO A 252 5.61 10.24 -19.58
C PRO A 252 6.28 10.09 -18.20
N VAL A 253 6.03 9.00 -17.47
CA VAL A 253 6.63 8.74 -16.17
C VAL A 253 8.11 8.40 -16.32
N ALA A 254 8.99 9.20 -15.72
CA ALA A 254 10.45 9.03 -15.75
C ALA A 254 10.94 7.85 -14.89
N GLY A 255 10.17 7.47 -13.87
CA GLY A 255 10.46 6.34 -12.99
C GLY A 255 9.40 6.17 -11.90
N ALA A 256 9.35 4.98 -11.30
CA ALA A 256 8.29 4.64 -10.37
C ALA A 256 8.72 3.75 -9.21
N ALA A 257 7.85 3.68 -8.19
CA ALA A 257 7.95 2.73 -7.10
C ALA A 257 6.59 2.08 -6.76
N SER A 258 6.62 0.78 -6.48
CA SER A 258 5.48 -0.06 -6.11
C SER A 258 5.70 -0.67 -4.73
N ILE A 259 4.83 -0.35 -3.76
CA ILE A 259 5.02 -0.74 -2.35
C ILE A 259 3.87 -1.64 -1.91
N CYS A 260 4.20 -2.84 -1.41
CA CYS A 260 3.25 -3.88 -0.98
C CYS A 260 2.16 -4.14 -2.03
N SER A 261 2.53 -4.23 -3.31
CA SER A 261 1.55 -4.59 -4.35
C SER A 261 0.99 -5.99 -4.07
N PRO A 262 -0.33 -6.21 -4.25
CA PRO A 262 -0.93 -7.54 -4.20
C PRO A 262 -0.55 -8.41 -5.40
N TRP A 263 -0.10 -7.82 -6.51
CA TRP A 263 0.36 -8.48 -7.75
C TRP A 263 -0.67 -9.34 -8.49
N ASP A 264 -1.17 -10.39 -7.84
CA ASP A 264 -2.19 -11.31 -8.32
C ASP A 264 -3.37 -11.33 -7.35
N LEU A 265 -4.49 -10.76 -7.80
CA LEU A 265 -5.71 -10.61 -7.00
C LEU A 265 -6.44 -11.95 -6.81
N VAL A 266 -6.26 -12.93 -7.72
CA VAL A 266 -6.84 -14.27 -7.58
C VAL A 266 -6.12 -15.04 -6.47
N VAL A 267 -4.79 -14.98 -6.45
CA VAL A 267 -3.98 -15.56 -5.38
C VAL A 267 -4.26 -14.83 -4.07
N GLY A 268 -4.38 -13.50 -4.10
CA GLY A 268 -4.73 -12.68 -2.95
C GLY A 268 -6.07 -13.07 -2.31
N ASP A 269 -7.12 -13.26 -3.11
CA ASP A 269 -8.45 -13.69 -2.65
C ASP A 269 -8.43 -15.08 -1.98
N ARG A 270 -7.69 -16.03 -2.57
CA ARG A 270 -7.48 -17.36 -1.97
C ARG A 270 -6.69 -17.29 -0.66
N PHE A 271 -5.68 -16.42 -0.61
CA PHE A 271 -4.85 -16.24 0.57
C PHE A 271 -5.62 -15.60 1.73
N ILE A 272 -6.38 -14.53 1.46
CA ILE A 272 -7.12 -13.79 2.50
C ILE A 272 -8.23 -14.66 3.12
N SER A 273 -8.71 -15.67 2.38
CA SER A 273 -9.72 -16.63 2.84
C SER A 273 -9.13 -17.85 3.59
N ARG A 274 -7.81 -18.01 3.62
CA ARG A 274 -7.13 -19.28 4.00
C ARG A 274 -7.14 -19.57 5.49
N LYS A 275 -6.63 -18.68 6.35
CA LYS A 275 -6.58 -18.89 7.82
C LYS A 275 -7.51 -17.92 8.55
N LEU A 276 -7.76 -18.21 9.83
CA LEU A 276 -8.64 -17.39 10.69
C LEU A 276 -8.18 -15.94 10.77
N VAL A 277 -6.88 -15.69 10.92
CA VAL A 277 -6.31 -14.33 10.98
C VAL A 277 -6.56 -13.57 9.68
N GLN A 278 -6.29 -14.18 8.53
CA GLN A 278 -6.55 -13.59 7.22
C GLN A 278 -8.04 -13.29 7.01
N ARG A 279 -8.95 -14.17 7.45
CA ARG A 279 -10.40 -13.91 7.39
C ARG A 279 -10.83 -12.71 8.23
N PHE A 280 -10.12 -12.38 9.32
CA PHE A 280 -10.36 -11.14 10.04
C PHE A 280 -9.97 -9.92 9.20
N TYR A 281 -8.86 -9.97 8.47
CA TYR A 281 -8.47 -8.92 7.53
C TYR A 281 -9.46 -8.76 6.39
N ASP A 282 -9.87 -9.86 5.74
CA ASP A 282 -10.89 -9.86 4.69
C ASP A 282 -12.16 -9.13 5.15
N LYS A 283 -12.66 -9.50 6.34
CA LYS A 283 -13.84 -8.87 6.93
C LYS A 283 -13.62 -7.39 7.28
N ALA A 284 -12.43 -7.02 7.76
CA ALA A 284 -12.11 -5.63 8.09
C ALA A 284 -12.05 -4.75 6.81
N LEU A 285 -11.46 -5.27 5.73
CA LEU A 285 -11.41 -4.60 4.43
C LEU A 285 -12.80 -4.51 3.79
N ALA A 286 -13.59 -5.58 3.86
CA ALA A 286 -15.00 -5.58 3.43
C ALA A 286 -15.82 -4.54 4.20
N PHE A 287 -15.56 -4.38 5.51
CA PHE A 287 -16.21 -3.34 6.31
C PHE A 287 -15.80 -1.93 5.84
N GLY A 288 -14.53 -1.70 5.52
CA GLY A 288 -14.05 -0.45 4.92
C GLY A 288 -14.73 -0.14 3.58
N LEU A 289 -14.80 -1.13 2.68
CA LEU A 289 -15.49 -1.03 1.38
C LEU A 289 -16.98 -0.71 1.53
N LYS A 290 -17.65 -1.30 2.51
CA LYS A 290 -19.05 -0.96 2.83
C LYS A 290 -19.18 0.46 3.38
N GLY A 291 -18.20 0.94 4.13
CA GLY A 291 -18.11 2.33 4.58
C GLY A 291 -18.01 3.29 3.39
N TYR A 292 -17.11 3.00 2.46
CA TYR A 292 -16.99 3.71 1.18
C TYR A 292 -18.29 3.69 0.39
N ALA A 293 -18.92 2.51 0.26
CA ALA A 293 -20.17 2.39 -0.47
C ALA A 293 -21.31 3.18 0.17
N LYS A 294 -21.34 3.24 1.50
CA LYS A 294 -22.32 4.03 2.25
C LYS A 294 -22.11 5.54 2.10
N LEU A 295 -20.87 6.00 1.98
CA LEU A 295 -20.59 7.41 1.72
C LEU A 295 -21.21 7.88 0.40
N HIS A 296 -21.30 6.98 -0.58
CA HIS A 296 -21.84 7.24 -1.92
C HIS A 296 -23.08 6.40 -2.24
N GLU A 297 -23.91 6.13 -1.22
CA GLU A 297 -25.15 5.36 -1.34
C GLU A 297 -26.05 5.83 -2.50
N PRO A 298 -26.26 7.15 -2.74
CA PRO A 298 -27.11 7.60 -3.86
C PRO A 298 -26.65 7.12 -5.24
N VAL A 299 -25.34 6.98 -5.44
CA VAL A 299 -24.76 6.50 -6.69
C VAL A 299 -24.83 4.97 -6.76
N LEU A 300 -24.43 4.29 -5.67
CA LEU A 300 -24.35 2.83 -5.66
C LEU A 300 -25.69 2.11 -5.61
N VAL A 301 -26.74 2.72 -5.06
CA VAL A 301 -28.11 2.17 -5.15
C VAL A 301 -28.59 2.11 -6.60
N ARG A 302 -28.16 3.05 -7.45
CA ARG A 302 -28.50 3.08 -8.88
C ARG A 302 -27.69 2.07 -9.68
N LEU A 303 -26.40 1.94 -9.39
CA LEU A 303 -25.45 1.22 -10.25
C LEU A 303 -25.15 -0.21 -9.81
N ALA A 304 -25.47 -0.58 -8.57
CA ALA A 304 -25.04 -1.84 -7.97
C ALA A 304 -26.13 -2.50 -7.11
N ASN A 305 -25.88 -3.74 -6.68
CA ASN A 305 -26.79 -4.45 -5.78
C ASN A 305 -26.60 -3.99 -4.34
N TRP A 306 -27.34 -2.93 -3.96
CA TRP A 306 -27.24 -2.32 -2.62
C TRP A 306 -27.51 -3.30 -1.47
N GLU A 307 -28.51 -4.18 -1.60
CA GLU A 307 -28.81 -5.17 -0.57
C GLU A 307 -27.68 -6.19 -0.41
N GLY A 308 -27.06 -6.60 -1.52
CA GLY A 308 -25.87 -7.45 -1.53
C GLY A 308 -24.68 -6.77 -0.84
N ILE A 309 -24.41 -5.51 -1.17
CA ILE A 309 -23.34 -4.70 -0.55
C ILE A 309 -23.52 -4.64 0.98
N LYS A 310 -24.74 -4.34 1.45
CA LYS A 310 -25.03 -4.27 2.90
C LYS A 310 -24.82 -5.60 3.60
N LYS A 311 -25.05 -6.73 2.93
CA LYS A 311 -24.89 -8.08 3.50
C LYS A 311 -23.47 -8.64 3.38
N SER A 312 -22.66 -8.08 2.49
CA SER A 312 -21.29 -8.54 2.22
C SER A 312 -20.44 -8.61 3.48
N ARG A 313 -19.66 -9.69 3.61
CA ARG A 313 -18.77 -10.02 4.73
C ARG A 313 -17.31 -10.24 4.31
N SER A 314 -17.06 -10.36 3.02
CA SER A 314 -15.73 -10.47 2.41
C SER A 314 -15.57 -9.44 1.29
N ILE A 315 -14.32 -9.19 0.88
CA ILE A 315 -13.99 -8.37 -0.28
C ILE A 315 -14.62 -8.98 -1.53
N ARG A 316 -14.50 -10.31 -1.69
CA ARG A 316 -15.06 -11.03 -2.84
C ARG A 316 -16.58 -10.86 -2.97
N GLU A 317 -17.32 -10.93 -1.87
CA GLU A 317 -18.77 -10.68 -1.85
C GLU A 317 -19.09 -9.22 -2.21
N PHE A 318 -18.32 -8.27 -1.69
CA PHE A 318 -18.47 -6.86 -2.05
C PHE A 318 -18.21 -6.63 -3.54
N ASP A 319 -17.13 -7.18 -4.08
CA ASP A 319 -16.77 -7.06 -5.49
C ASP A 319 -17.84 -7.67 -6.40
N HIS A 320 -18.41 -8.82 -6.02
CA HIS A 320 -19.51 -9.43 -6.76
C HIS A 320 -20.74 -8.50 -6.83
N HIS A 321 -21.09 -7.85 -5.73
CA HIS A 321 -22.32 -7.04 -5.63
C HIS A 321 -22.16 -5.58 -6.06
N ALA A 322 -20.94 -5.04 -5.99
CA ALA A 322 -20.60 -3.66 -6.35
C ALA A 322 -19.70 -3.61 -7.57
N THR A 323 -18.43 -3.99 -7.40
CA THR A 323 -17.36 -3.73 -8.37
C THR A 323 -17.64 -4.34 -9.73
N CYS A 324 -18.01 -5.62 -9.79
CA CYS A 324 -18.36 -6.30 -11.03
C CYS A 324 -19.58 -5.69 -11.72
N MET A 325 -20.58 -5.23 -10.96
CA MET A 325 -21.79 -4.61 -11.51
C MET A 325 -21.46 -3.25 -12.13
N VAL A 326 -20.73 -2.40 -11.40
CA VAL A 326 -20.38 -1.04 -11.86
C VAL A 326 -19.40 -1.11 -13.04
N ALA A 327 -18.33 -1.91 -12.91
CA ALA A 327 -17.28 -2.02 -13.92
C ALA A 327 -17.61 -3.03 -15.02
N LYS A 328 -18.82 -3.62 -15.00
CA LYS A 328 -19.36 -4.54 -16.01
C LYS A 328 -18.47 -5.77 -16.25
N TYR A 329 -17.89 -6.33 -15.18
CA TYR A 329 -17.22 -7.62 -15.23
C TYR A 329 -18.21 -8.76 -15.02
N GLU A 330 -18.13 -9.79 -15.87
CA GLU A 330 -19.00 -10.97 -15.82
C GLU A 330 -18.91 -11.72 -14.48
N THR A 331 -17.70 -11.85 -13.96
CA THR A 331 -17.42 -12.56 -12.71
C THR A 331 -16.31 -11.86 -11.92
N VAL A 332 -16.23 -12.17 -10.62
CA VAL A 332 -15.14 -11.68 -9.76
C VAL A 332 -13.78 -12.26 -10.21
N ASP A 333 -13.74 -13.50 -10.71
CA ASP A 333 -12.49 -14.08 -11.20
C ASP A 333 -12.02 -13.41 -12.51
N THR A 334 -12.94 -13.04 -13.40
CA THR A 334 -12.63 -12.24 -14.59
C THR A 334 -12.07 -10.87 -14.19
N TYR A 335 -12.72 -10.19 -13.23
CA TYR A 335 -12.24 -8.94 -12.67
C TYR A 335 -10.82 -9.08 -12.09
N TYR A 336 -10.60 -10.05 -11.19
CA TYR A 336 -9.30 -10.25 -10.55
C TYR A 336 -8.19 -10.59 -11.55
N ARG A 337 -8.45 -11.45 -12.54
CA ARG A 337 -7.45 -11.77 -13.58
C ARG A 337 -7.09 -10.55 -14.42
N ARG A 338 -8.10 -9.78 -14.89
CA ARG A 338 -7.87 -8.59 -15.73
C ARG A 338 -7.21 -7.44 -14.97
N CYS A 339 -7.41 -7.36 -13.65
CA CYS A 339 -6.87 -6.29 -12.84
C CYS A 339 -5.55 -6.66 -12.14
N SER A 340 -5.07 -7.89 -12.23
CA SER A 340 -3.80 -8.31 -11.62
C SER A 340 -2.62 -7.69 -12.36
N SER A 341 -1.79 -6.92 -11.65
CA SER A 341 -0.62 -6.27 -12.23
C SER A 341 0.50 -7.23 -12.64
N ALA A 342 0.55 -8.44 -12.09
CA ALA A 342 1.54 -9.46 -12.43
C ALA A 342 1.65 -9.71 -13.95
N SER A 343 0.51 -9.78 -14.64
CA SER A 343 0.44 -10.01 -16.10
C SER A 343 1.02 -8.89 -16.95
N TYR A 344 1.25 -7.70 -16.37
CA TYR A 344 1.71 -6.51 -17.07
C TYR A 344 3.20 -6.20 -16.81
N VAL A 345 3.82 -6.92 -15.86
CA VAL A 345 5.23 -6.72 -15.45
C VAL A 345 6.20 -6.83 -16.62
N GLY A 346 5.94 -7.74 -17.58
CA GLY A 346 6.78 -7.92 -18.76
C GLY A 346 6.88 -6.68 -19.66
N ASN A 347 5.83 -5.86 -19.70
CA ASN A 347 5.75 -4.69 -20.59
C ASN A 347 6.22 -3.38 -19.95
N VAL A 348 6.49 -3.38 -18.64
CA VAL A 348 6.98 -2.19 -17.93
C VAL A 348 8.31 -1.74 -18.53
N SER A 349 8.29 -0.55 -19.12
CA SER A 349 9.46 -0.01 -19.84
C SER A 349 10.21 1.07 -19.06
N VAL A 350 9.73 1.44 -17.87
CA VAL A 350 10.34 2.49 -17.03
C VAL A 350 11.07 1.92 -15.82
N PRO A 351 12.10 2.62 -15.28
CA PRO A 351 12.75 2.22 -14.04
C PRO A 351 11.74 2.09 -12.89
N LEU A 352 11.61 0.88 -12.35
CA LEU A 352 10.61 0.56 -11.33
C LEU A 352 11.25 -0.17 -10.15
N LEU A 353 11.14 0.42 -8.95
CA LEU A 353 11.48 -0.25 -7.70
C LEU A 353 10.22 -0.86 -7.06
N CYS A 354 10.24 -2.16 -6.83
CA CYS A 354 9.16 -2.88 -6.16
C CYS A 354 9.61 -3.26 -4.74
N VAL A 355 8.78 -3.04 -3.72
CA VAL A 355 9.08 -3.36 -2.31
C VAL A 355 7.96 -4.20 -1.72
N ASN A 356 8.24 -5.43 -1.30
CA ASN A 356 7.29 -6.30 -0.60
C ASN A 356 7.89 -6.92 0.67
N ALA A 357 7.09 -7.05 1.72
CA ALA A 357 7.44 -7.86 2.88
C ALA A 357 6.96 -9.30 2.68
N LEU A 358 7.77 -10.28 3.09
CA LEU A 358 7.43 -11.70 2.96
C LEU A 358 6.43 -12.16 4.04
N ASP A 359 6.29 -11.41 5.12
CA ASP A 359 5.32 -11.61 6.20
C ASP A 359 4.06 -10.74 6.07
N ASP A 360 3.85 -10.09 4.92
CA ASP A 360 2.69 -9.22 4.71
C ASP A 360 1.37 -10.01 4.86
N PRO A 361 0.48 -9.61 5.80
CA PRO A 361 -0.74 -10.36 6.10
C PRO A 361 -1.84 -10.21 5.04
N LEU A 362 -1.65 -9.32 4.05
CA LEU A 362 -2.59 -9.06 2.96
C LEU A 362 -2.01 -9.49 1.61
N CYS A 363 -0.74 -9.17 1.36
CA CYS A 363 -0.08 -9.40 0.07
C CYS A 363 0.93 -10.56 0.19
N THR A 364 0.46 -11.78 -0.08
CA THR A 364 1.28 -12.99 0.10
C THR A 364 2.50 -13.04 -0.83
N ARG A 365 3.59 -13.65 -0.33
CA ARG A 365 4.78 -14.02 -1.11
C ARG A 365 4.44 -14.83 -2.37
N GLU A 366 3.38 -15.65 -2.31
CA GLU A 366 2.93 -16.51 -3.41
C GLU A 366 2.46 -15.73 -4.64
N ALA A 367 2.03 -14.47 -4.47
CA ALA A 367 1.54 -13.64 -5.55
C ALA A 367 2.65 -12.81 -6.24
N ILE A 368 3.86 -12.77 -5.65
CA ILE A 368 4.96 -11.97 -6.19
C ILE A 368 5.45 -12.60 -7.52
N PRO A 369 5.50 -11.83 -8.62
CA PRO A 369 5.91 -12.32 -9.94
C PRO A 369 7.45 -12.34 -10.06
N TRP A 370 8.07 -13.30 -9.37
CA TRP A 370 9.53 -13.39 -9.21
C TRP A 370 10.28 -13.50 -10.53
N ASP A 371 9.76 -14.30 -11.45
CA ASP A 371 10.44 -14.62 -12.70
C ASP A 371 10.24 -13.50 -13.72
N GLU A 372 9.06 -12.90 -13.78
CA GLU A 372 8.77 -11.73 -14.59
C GLU A 372 9.61 -10.52 -14.15
N CYS A 373 9.74 -10.30 -12.82
CA CYS A 373 10.64 -9.26 -12.29
C CYS A 373 12.11 -9.55 -12.62
N ARG A 374 12.52 -10.83 -12.66
CA ARG A 374 13.89 -11.22 -13.02
C ARG A 374 14.15 -11.09 -14.52
N ALA A 375 13.13 -11.25 -15.35
CA ALA A 375 13.23 -11.15 -16.80
C ALA A 375 13.27 -9.68 -17.27
N ASN A 376 12.59 -8.77 -16.58
CA ASN A 376 12.54 -7.36 -16.97
C ASN A 376 13.77 -6.56 -16.48
N LYS A 377 14.49 -5.92 -17.42
CA LYS A 377 15.69 -5.11 -17.13
C LYS A 377 15.42 -3.80 -16.40
N ASN A 378 14.18 -3.31 -16.44
CA ASN A 378 13.80 -2.03 -15.83
C ASN A 378 13.34 -2.16 -14.38
N ILE A 379 13.14 -3.39 -13.90
CA ILE A 379 12.55 -3.67 -12.59
C ILE A 379 13.62 -4.14 -11.61
N VAL A 380 13.55 -3.59 -10.39
CA VAL A 380 14.27 -4.10 -9.22
C VAL A 380 13.25 -4.44 -8.15
N LEU A 381 13.12 -5.72 -7.81
CA LEU A 381 12.28 -6.20 -6.73
C LEU A 381 13.09 -6.37 -5.44
N ALA A 382 12.78 -5.57 -4.43
CA ALA A 382 13.33 -5.65 -3.09
C ALA A 382 12.33 -6.33 -2.14
N THR A 383 12.78 -7.38 -1.46
CA THR A 383 11.98 -8.06 -0.45
C THR A 383 12.66 -8.08 0.90
N THR A 384 11.84 -8.05 1.95
CA THR A 384 12.31 -8.12 3.34
C THR A 384 11.61 -9.27 4.05
N PRO A 385 12.27 -9.97 4.99
CA PRO A 385 11.62 -11.03 5.76
C PRO A 385 10.43 -10.52 6.57
N ASN A 386 10.54 -9.28 7.07
CA ASN A 386 9.53 -8.66 7.92
C ASN A 386 9.18 -7.26 7.43
N GLY A 387 7.95 -6.83 7.66
CA GLY A 387 7.51 -5.46 7.39
C GLY A 387 6.01 -5.23 7.62
N GLY A 388 5.21 -6.30 7.66
CA GLY A 388 3.76 -6.18 7.64
C GLY A 388 3.26 -5.45 6.38
N HIS A 389 1.99 -5.04 6.37
CA HIS A 389 1.43 -4.32 5.23
C HIS A 389 1.69 -2.81 5.35
N LEU A 390 2.49 -2.24 4.45
CA LEU A 390 2.87 -0.81 4.36
C LEU A 390 3.59 -0.20 5.58
N ALA A 391 3.78 -0.96 6.66
CA ALA A 391 4.24 -0.43 7.94
C ALA A 391 5.75 -0.25 7.99
N PHE A 392 6.53 -1.34 7.90
CA PHE A 392 8.00 -1.31 7.94
C PHE A 392 8.59 -0.35 9.01
N PHE A 393 8.02 -0.34 10.20
CA PHE A 393 8.43 0.60 11.25
C PHE A 393 9.83 0.29 11.75
N GLN A 394 10.72 1.28 11.69
CA GLN A 394 12.08 1.15 12.20
C GLN A 394 12.37 2.07 13.38
N GLY A 395 13.31 1.64 14.23
CA GLY A 395 13.77 2.37 15.41
C GLY A 395 12.79 2.29 16.59
N LEU A 396 13.29 2.50 17.81
CA LEU A 396 12.49 2.32 19.03
C LEU A 396 11.23 3.22 19.12
N THR A 397 11.25 4.35 18.41
CA THR A 397 10.14 5.30 18.39
C THR A 397 9.09 4.99 17.32
N ALA A 398 9.29 4.01 16.43
CA ALA A 398 8.39 3.76 15.29
C ALA A 398 8.00 5.05 14.53
N GLY A 399 8.91 6.02 14.45
CA GLY A 399 8.65 7.34 13.85
C GLY A 399 8.98 7.41 12.36
N ARG A 400 9.52 6.33 11.78
CA ARG A 400 9.94 6.26 10.37
C ARG A 400 9.54 4.91 9.79
N LEU A 401 9.15 4.94 8.52
CA LEU A 401 8.92 3.73 7.72
C LEU A 401 10.17 3.49 6.87
N TRP A 402 10.77 2.30 6.95
CA TRP A 402 12.01 2.00 6.24
C TRP A 402 11.87 2.15 4.72
N TRP A 403 10.77 1.67 4.15
CA TRP A 403 10.56 1.71 2.70
C TRP A 403 10.49 3.14 2.15
N VAL A 404 10.03 4.12 2.93
CA VAL A 404 10.01 5.54 2.51
C VAL A 404 11.44 6.04 2.26
N GLY A 405 12.38 5.65 3.12
CA GLY A 405 13.80 5.96 2.93
C GLY A 405 14.37 5.28 1.69
N ALA A 406 14.10 3.98 1.53
CA ALA A 406 14.58 3.20 0.40
C ALA A 406 14.05 3.71 -0.96
N VAL A 407 12.76 4.02 -1.03
CA VAL A 407 12.12 4.58 -2.23
C VAL A 407 12.64 5.97 -2.53
N SER A 408 12.75 6.86 -1.52
CA SER A 408 13.37 8.17 -1.73
C SER A 408 14.81 8.03 -2.27
N GLU A 409 15.66 7.19 -1.66
CA GLU A 409 17.03 6.97 -2.14
C GLU A 409 17.08 6.53 -3.61
N PHE A 410 16.21 5.59 -3.99
CA PHE A 410 16.13 5.10 -5.37
C PHE A 410 15.69 6.18 -6.35
N LEU A 411 14.62 6.91 -6.03
CA LEU A 411 14.08 7.95 -6.90
C LEU A 411 15.07 9.12 -7.07
N PHE A 412 15.77 9.53 -6.00
CA PHE A 412 16.81 10.57 -6.12
C PHE A 412 18.03 10.06 -6.90
N ALA A 413 18.48 8.84 -6.65
CA ALA A 413 19.56 8.25 -7.45
C ALA A 413 19.20 8.13 -8.93
N LEU A 414 17.91 7.96 -9.24
CA LEU A 414 17.40 7.93 -10.61
C LEU A 414 17.40 9.34 -11.24
N LEU A 415 16.89 10.35 -10.51
CA LEU A 415 16.88 11.76 -10.94
C LEU A 415 18.30 12.29 -11.21
N ASP A 416 19.28 11.89 -10.41
CA ASP A 416 20.69 12.24 -10.57
C ASP A 416 21.40 11.45 -11.70
N SER A 417 20.66 10.61 -12.43
CA SER A 417 21.20 9.73 -13.45
C SER A 417 20.58 10.00 -14.83
N LYS A 418 21.26 9.55 -15.88
CA LYS A 418 20.75 9.57 -17.25
C LYS A 418 19.75 8.44 -17.57
N TYR A 419 19.39 7.63 -16.58
CA TYR A 419 18.59 6.41 -16.76
C TYR A 419 17.09 6.63 -16.50
N MET A 420 16.67 7.88 -16.31
CA MET A 420 15.26 8.23 -16.35
C MET A 420 14.68 7.82 -17.71
N HIS A 421 13.45 7.28 -17.67
CA HIS A 421 12.70 7.08 -18.90
C HIS A 421 12.42 8.43 -19.57
N GLN A 422 12.59 8.48 -20.88
CA GLN A 422 12.17 9.59 -21.72
C GLN A 422 11.09 9.07 -22.64
N GLN A 423 9.92 9.70 -22.61
CA GLN A 423 8.86 9.39 -23.54
C GLN A 423 9.39 9.60 -24.97
N LYS A 424 9.29 8.56 -25.82
CA LYS A 424 9.63 8.72 -27.23
C LYS A 424 8.63 9.72 -27.81
N ALA A 425 9.12 10.81 -28.42
CA ALA A 425 8.27 11.73 -29.14
C ALA A 425 7.63 10.97 -30.30
N GLN A 426 6.33 10.65 -30.21
CA GLN A 426 5.57 10.34 -31.41
C GLN A 426 5.44 11.65 -32.20
N ASP A 427 5.96 11.66 -33.43
CA ASP A 427 5.53 12.61 -34.46
C ASP A 427 4.05 12.35 -34.76
N HIS A 428 3.16 12.82 -33.89
CA HIS A 428 1.72 12.74 -34.13
C HIS A 428 1.33 13.84 -35.12
N ILE A 429 1.45 13.50 -36.40
CA ILE A 429 0.52 13.97 -37.42
C ILE A 429 -0.89 13.67 -36.90
N LEU A 430 -1.69 14.72 -36.76
CA LEU A 430 -3.13 14.69 -36.50
C LEU A 430 -3.83 13.80 -37.53
N LEU A 431 -4.06 12.53 -37.20
CA LEU A 431 -5.07 11.71 -37.87
C LEU A 431 -5.99 11.09 -36.82
N SER A 432 -7.09 11.81 -36.64
CA SER A 432 -8.43 11.41 -36.19
C SER A 432 -8.57 10.34 -35.11
N SER A 433 -9.12 10.82 -34.00
CA SER A 433 -10.08 10.16 -33.13
C SER A 433 -10.86 8.98 -33.75
N LEU A 434 -11.16 8.02 -32.88
CA LEU A 434 -12.29 7.09 -32.94
C LEU A 434 -12.05 5.79 -33.74
N GLU A 435 -11.11 4.96 -33.30
CA GLU A 435 -11.34 3.51 -33.33
C GLU A 435 -11.20 2.94 -31.92
N SER A 436 -12.33 2.44 -31.44
CA SER A 436 -12.51 1.86 -30.11
C SER A 436 -11.58 0.67 -29.95
N SER A 437 -10.82 0.61 -28.85
CA SER A 437 -9.97 -0.54 -28.47
C SER A 437 -10.79 -1.73 -27.94
N ILE A 438 -11.96 -1.98 -28.51
CA ILE A 438 -12.74 -3.17 -28.23
C ILE A 438 -12.15 -4.31 -29.05
N ASP A 439 -11.59 -5.27 -28.32
CA ASP A 439 -11.35 -6.65 -28.72
C ASP A 439 -10.15 -6.92 -29.65
N LYS A 440 -9.03 -7.30 -29.03
CA LYS A 440 -8.06 -8.22 -29.65
C LYS A 440 -7.78 -9.38 -28.69
N SER A 441 -8.81 -10.18 -28.45
CA SER A 441 -8.64 -11.57 -28.00
C SER A 441 -8.50 -12.47 -29.24
N PRO A 442 -7.68 -13.54 -29.21
CA PRO A 442 -7.55 -14.42 -30.37
C PRO A 442 -8.82 -15.26 -30.51
N TYR A 443 -9.61 -14.99 -31.54
CA TYR A 443 -10.77 -15.81 -31.87
C TYR A 443 -10.34 -17.14 -32.51
N VAL A 444 -10.80 -18.24 -31.93
CA VAL A 444 -10.78 -19.58 -32.54
C VAL A 444 -12.01 -19.68 -33.43
N ASN A 445 -11.82 -19.87 -34.74
CA ASN A 445 -12.92 -20.24 -35.63
C ASN A 445 -13.22 -21.73 -35.46
N VAL A 446 -14.40 -22.04 -34.93
CA VAL A 446 -14.93 -23.41 -34.89
C VAL A 446 -15.66 -23.65 -36.21
N MET A 447 -15.11 -24.54 -37.04
CA MET A 447 -15.83 -25.06 -38.19
C MET A 447 -16.85 -26.12 -37.74
N GLU A 448 -17.87 -26.34 -38.57
CA GLU A 448 -19.09 -27.13 -38.27
C GLU A 448 -18.83 -28.64 -38.00
N ASP A 449 -17.57 -29.09 -38.07
CA ASP A 449 -17.13 -30.47 -37.83
C ASP A 449 -16.25 -30.66 -36.57
N GLY A 450 -16.01 -29.62 -35.78
CA GLY A 450 -15.47 -29.75 -34.42
C GLY A 450 -13.98 -30.10 -34.30
N MET A 451 -13.14 -29.86 -35.32
CA MET A 451 -11.67 -29.94 -35.20
C MET A 451 -11.01 -28.55 -35.05
N ILE A 452 -9.92 -28.49 -34.26
CA ILE A 452 -9.15 -27.27 -33.96
C ILE A 452 -7.75 -27.38 -34.57
N ALA A 453 -7.33 -26.41 -35.38
CA ALA A 453 -5.97 -26.29 -35.91
C ALA A 453 -5.33 -24.94 -35.52
N PRO A 454 -4.01 -24.88 -35.25
CA PRO A 454 -3.30 -23.63 -34.98
C PRO A 454 -3.00 -22.88 -36.28
N VAL A 455 -3.15 -21.56 -36.28
CA VAL A 455 -2.79 -20.68 -37.41
C VAL A 455 -1.29 -20.34 -37.31
N THR A 456 -0.52 -20.70 -38.33
CA THR A 456 0.83 -20.18 -38.58
C THR A 456 0.73 -18.87 -39.34
N ASP A 457 1.36 -17.83 -38.82
CA ASP A 457 1.44 -16.50 -39.45
C ASP A 457 2.60 -16.51 -40.46
N ASP A 458 2.31 -16.85 -41.70
CA ASP A 458 3.26 -16.72 -42.83
C ASP A 458 3.13 -15.29 -43.40
N GLY A 459 4.05 -14.40 -43.00
CA GLY A 459 4.23 -13.09 -43.64
C GLY A 459 4.99 -13.20 -44.96
N PRO A 460 4.76 -12.31 -45.96
CA PRO A 460 5.44 -12.38 -47.24
C PRO A 460 6.91 -11.96 -47.13
N CYS A 461 7.80 -12.77 -47.72
CA CYS A 461 9.20 -12.45 -48.00
C CYS A 461 9.30 -11.38 -49.10
N ASP A 462 10.11 -10.34 -48.87
CA ASP A 462 10.79 -9.60 -49.94
C ASP A 462 12.28 -9.48 -49.57
N ASP A 463 13.08 -10.35 -50.19
CA ASP A 463 14.52 -10.23 -50.32
C ASP A 463 14.84 -9.14 -51.36
N ILE A 464 15.75 -8.21 -51.04
CA ILE A 464 16.81 -7.70 -51.93
C ILE A 464 17.86 -7.02 -51.04
N THR A 465 19.06 -7.61 -51.00
CA THR A 465 20.31 -6.92 -50.65
C THR A 465 20.91 -6.32 -51.94
N PRO A 466 21.76 -5.29 -51.85
CA PRO A 466 23.17 -5.64 -51.98
C PRO A 466 24.13 -4.87 -51.05
N SER A 467 25.18 -5.61 -50.71
CA SER A 467 26.45 -5.23 -50.09
C SER A 467 27.16 -4.03 -50.74
N HIS A 468 27.89 -3.23 -49.95
CA HIS A 468 29.29 -2.83 -50.22
C HIS A 468 29.94 -2.06 -49.03
N GLN A 469 31.14 -2.52 -48.62
CA GLN A 469 32.34 -1.80 -48.11
C GLN A 469 32.20 -0.88 -46.87
N VAL A 470 32.79 -1.18 -45.71
CA VAL A 470 34.23 -1.10 -45.30
C VAL A 470 34.90 0.23 -45.65
N ASN A 471 35.14 1.09 -44.64
CA ASN A 471 36.43 1.73 -44.34
C ASN A 471 36.37 2.69 -43.11
N ASP A 472 37.15 2.35 -42.09
CA ASP A 472 38.14 3.15 -41.35
C ASP A 472 37.93 4.62 -40.92
N ILE A 473 38.06 4.79 -39.59
CA ILE A 473 39.00 5.67 -38.85
C ILE A 473 39.11 7.16 -39.27
N LYS A 474 38.81 8.06 -38.31
CA LYS A 474 39.71 9.16 -37.92
C LYS A 474 39.38 9.77 -36.55
N GLN A 475 40.38 9.72 -35.67
CA GLN A 475 40.62 10.67 -34.59
C GLN A 475 40.93 12.06 -35.18
N ASP A 476 40.56 13.13 -34.47
CA ASP A 476 41.47 14.25 -34.27
C ASP A 476 41.18 15.03 -32.98
N ASN A 477 42.24 15.63 -32.44
CA ASN A 477 42.40 16.27 -31.14
C ASN A 477 42.21 17.80 -31.17
N GLY A 478 41.92 18.34 -29.98
CA GLY A 478 42.46 19.60 -29.44
C GLY A 478 41.66 20.89 -29.71
N ASP A 479 41.78 21.98 -28.95
CA ASP A 479 42.29 22.33 -27.60
C ASP A 479 42.07 23.86 -27.42
N PHE A 480 42.12 24.37 -26.17
CA PHE A 480 42.22 25.80 -25.73
C PHE A 480 41.01 26.76 -25.95
N THR A 481 40.63 27.77 -25.13
CA THR A 481 41.23 28.64 -24.07
C THR A 481 40.03 29.38 -23.38
N GLN A 482 39.84 29.45 -22.04
CA GLN A 482 40.32 30.41 -20.99
C GLN A 482 39.70 31.86 -20.93
N GLN A 483 39.38 32.29 -19.68
CA GLN A 483 39.22 33.66 -19.09
C GLN A 483 37.93 34.48 -19.42
N ASN A 484 37.38 35.41 -18.62
CA ASN A 484 37.58 36.06 -17.28
C ASN A 484 36.23 36.79 -16.95
N GLU A 485 35.69 36.83 -15.71
CA GLU A 485 35.91 37.80 -14.60
C GLU A 485 35.25 39.21 -14.71
N HIS A 486 34.30 39.53 -13.80
CA HIS A 486 33.92 40.87 -13.21
C HIS A 486 32.52 40.74 -12.53
N THR A 487 32.32 40.81 -11.21
CA THR A 487 32.44 41.90 -10.20
C THR A 487 31.58 43.14 -10.44
N ARG A 488 30.59 43.37 -9.56
CA ARG A 488 30.22 44.69 -8.99
C ARG A 488 29.21 44.53 -7.83
N GLU A 489 29.60 45.08 -6.68
CA GLU A 489 28.77 45.41 -5.52
C GLU A 489 27.91 46.66 -5.79
N VAL A 490 26.91 46.92 -4.91
CA VAL A 490 26.75 48.13 -4.07
C VAL A 490 25.33 48.21 -3.49
N ASP A 491 25.25 48.33 -2.15
CA ASP A 491 24.39 49.13 -1.24
C ASP A 491 22.89 49.41 -1.57
N ASP A 492 21.97 49.72 -0.66
CA ASP A 492 21.90 49.92 0.80
C ASP A 492 20.38 49.91 1.18
N LYS A 493 20.06 49.68 2.47
CA LYS A 493 19.09 50.38 3.37
C LYS A 493 17.75 50.95 2.78
N ASN A 494 16.60 51.00 3.45
CA ASN A 494 16.16 50.87 4.85
C ASN A 494 14.64 51.25 4.91
N ILE A 495 13.90 50.76 5.92
CA ILE A 495 12.92 51.50 6.78
C ILE A 495 11.63 52.04 6.08
N THR A 496 10.36 51.98 6.55
CA THR A 496 9.70 51.88 7.87
C THR A 496 8.24 51.42 7.70
N GLU A 497 7.68 50.94 8.81
CA GLU A 497 6.28 50.89 9.27
C GLU A 497 5.32 52.01 8.80
N VAL A 498 4.00 51.76 8.86
CA VAL A 498 3.05 52.37 9.84
C VAL A 498 1.57 52.18 9.43
N ASN A 499 0.84 51.48 10.32
CA ASN A 499 -0.54 51.67 10.82
C ASN A 499 -1.85 51.54 9.99
N ALA A 500 -2.72 50.74 10.62
CA ALA A 500 -4.09 51.03 11.09
C ALA A 500 -5.32 50.79 10.17
N MET A 501 -6.05 49.74 10.58
CA MET A 501 -7.51 49.49 10.55
C MET A 501 -8.36 50.73 10.95
N PRO A 502 -9.66 50.85 10.54
CA PRO A 502 -10.81 50.00 10.97
C PRO A 502 -11.83 49.74 9.82
N SER A 503 -12.91 48.95 9.85
CA SER A 503 -13.83 48.36 10.86
C SER A 503 -14.81 47.40 10.14
N GLN A 504 -15.22 46.30 10.84
CA GLN A 504 -16.57 45.65 10.95
C GLN A 504 -17.50 45.61 9.72
N SER A 505 -18.20 44.54 9.31
CA SER A 505 -18.61 43.23 9.87
C SER A 505 -19.39 42.44 8.77
N PRO A 506 -20.18 41.37 9.03
CA PRO A 506 -19.77 39.96 8.97
C PRO A 506 -20.55 39.12 7.94
N GLU A 507 -19.88 38.20 7.24
CA GLU A 507 -20.57 37.06 6.60
C GLU A 507 -19.86 35.75 6.95
N GLN A 508 -20.40 35.09 7.98
CA GLN A 508 -20.14 33.69 8.26
C GLN A 508 -20.93 32.84 7.25
N SER A 509 -20.25 32.15 6.34
CA SER A 509 -20.87 31.12 5.51
C SER A 509 -20.48 29.72 6.01
N ALA A 510 -21.49 29.05 6.55
CA ALA A 510 -21.85 27.63 6.65
C ALA A 510 -20.94 26.50 6.07
N GLY A 511 -19.62 26.63 5.99
CA GLY A 511 -18.69 25.57 5.56
C GLY A 511 -18.03 24.79 6.70
N GLN A 512 -17.86 25.41 7.87
CA GLN A 512 -17.08 24.85 8.99
C GLN A 512 -17.85 23.87 9.89
N GLN A 513 -19.19 23.94 9.91
CA GLN A 513 -19.99 23.09 10.81
C GLN A 513 -20.16 21.64 10.31
N VAL A 514 -19.95 21.37 9.02
CA VAL A 514 -20.03 20.01 8.48
C VAL A 514 -18.74 19.24 8.73
N GLU A 515 -17.58 19.91 8.64
CA GLU A 515 -16.26 19.33 8.95
C GLU A 515 -16.15 18.91 10.43
N GLU A 516 -16.63 19.72 11.37
CA GLU A 516 -16.61 19.38 12.80
C GLU A 516 -17.57 18.22 13.15
N HIS A 517 -18.67 18.06 12.40
CA HIS A 517 -19.68 17.04 12.71
C HIS A 517 -19.22 15.61 12.33
N TYR A 518 -18.44 15.45 11.26
CA TYR A 518 -17.91 14.14 10.84
C TYR A 518 -16.67 13.71 11.63
N VAL A 519 -15.79 14.66 11.97
CA VAL A 519 -14.70 14.41 12.92
C VAL A 519 -15.29 14.03 14.27
N GLY A 520 -16.32 14.73 14.75
CA GLY A 520 -16.96 14.50 16.06
C GLY A 520 -17.48 13.08 16.29
N LYS A 521 -18.10 12.41 15.30
CA LYS A 521 -18.66 11.06 15.48
C LYS A 521 -17.59 9.95 15.55
N PHE A 522 -16.50 10.09 14.79
CA PHE A 522 -15.34 9.20 14.90
C PHE A 522 -14.55 9.49 16.18
N HIS A 523 -14.44 10.77 16.54
CA HIS A 523 -13.81 11.21 17.77
C HIS A 523 -14.60 10.84 19.02
N GLU A 524 -15.93 10.73 18.98
CA GLU A 524 -16.80 10.25 20.08
C GLU A 524 -16.73 8.73 20.25
N ALA A 525 -16.64 7.97 19.17
CA ALA A 525 -16.47 6.51 19.22
C ALA A 525 -15.09 6.11 19.75
N ILE A 526 -14.06 6.93 19.49
CA ILE A 526 -12.68 6.73 19.95
C ILE A 526 -12.36 7.56 21.19
N ALA A 527 -13.20 8.52 21.60
CA ALA A 527 -12.99 9.40 22.76
C ALA A 527 -12.70 8.64 24.07
N PRO A 528 -13.34 7.51 24.38
CA PRO A 528 -13.00 6.74 25.59
C PRO A 528 -11.57 6.18 25.48
N VAL A 529 -11.22 5.61 24.32
CA VAL A 529 -9.90 5.01 24.05
C VAL A 529 -8.80 6.07 24.00
N LYS A 530 -9.06 7.21 23.35
CA LYS A 530 -8.15 8.36 23.26
C LYS A 530 -8.02 9.10 24.60
N ARG A 531 -9.08 9.17 25.43
CA ARG A 531 -8.98 9.69 26.81
C ARG A 531 -8.21 8.73 27.71
N SER A 532 -8.44 7.42 27.62
CA SER A 532 -7.67 6.42 28.37
C SER A 532 -6.19 6.43 27.98
N ILE A 533 -5.89 6.53 26.67
CA ILE A 533 -4.52 6.67 26.17
C ILE A 533 -3.93 8.01 26.61
N ASN A 534 -4.62 9.14 26.46
CA ASN A 534 -4.11 10.45 26.87
C ASN A 534 -3.94 10.60 28.40
N GLN A 535 -4.74 9.89 29.20
CA GLN A 535 -4.53 9.76 30.65
C GLN A 535 -3.28 8.93 30.96
N LEU A 536 -2.99 7.89 30.16
CA LEU A 536 -1.76 7.10 30.24
C LEU A 536 -0.51 7.87 29.74
N THR A 537 -0.65 8.76 28.74
CA THR A 537 0.46 9.56 28.20
C THR A 537 0.87 10.73 29.10
N ARG A 538 0.00 11.16 30.03
CA ARG A 538 0.29 12.24 30.99
C ARG A 538 1.22 11.82 32.14
N TYR A 539 1.49 10.52 32.28
CA TYR A 539 2.51 10.03 33.20
C TYR A 539 3.86 9.96 32.48
N GLN A 540 4.72 10.95 32.75
CA GLN A 540 6.13 10.90 32.36
C GLN A 540 6.84 9.81 33.15
N GLY A 541 7.55 8.93 32.44
CA GLY A 541 8.47 7.96 33.04
C GLY A 541 8.34 6.60 32.39
N LYS A 542 9.47 6.06 31.93
CA LYS A 542 9.63 4.77 31.26
C LYS A 542 8.79 3.66 31.95
N SER A 543 8.29 2.72 31.15
CA SER A 543 7.59 1.48 31.55
C SER A 543 6.07 1.43 31.45
N VAL A 544 5.34 2.45 30.98
CA VAL A 544 3.88 2.31 30.76
C VAL A 544 3.55 1.45 29.53
N TRP A 545 4.30 1.56 28.44
CA TRP A 545 4.07 0.77 27.22
C TRP A 545 4.57 -0.66 27.31
N LEU A 546 5.63 -0.91 28.10
CA LEU A 546 6.06 -2.26 28.42
C LEU A 546 5.04 -2.95 29.33
N LEU A 547 4.50 -2.23 30.33
CA LEU A 547 3.42 -2.74 31.18
C LEU A 547 2.10 -2.87 30.42
N ALA A 548 1.79 -1.99 29.46
CA ALA A 548 0.63 -2.12 28.59
C ALA A 548 0.79 -3.25 27.57
N TYR A 549 2.00 -3.49 27.05
CA TYR A 549 2.32 -4.64 26.22
C TYR A 549 2.24 -5.94 27.01
N ILE A 550 2.85 -6.00 28.20
CA ILE A 550 2.74 -7.14 29.12
C ILE A 550 1.27 -7.35 29.49
N ALA A 551 0.55 -6.32 29.91
CA ALA A 551 -0.87 -6.42 30.25
C ALA A 551 -1.72 -6.82 29.04
N PHE A 552 -1.48 -6.29 27.84
CA PHE A 552 -2.23 -6.64 26.64
C PHE A 552 -1.97 -8.09 26.21
N VAL A 553 -0.71 -8.52 26.19
CA VAL A 553 -0.31 -9.89 25.85
C VAL A 553 -0.80 -10.89 26.91
N THR A 554 -0.79 -10.53 28.20
CA THR A 554 -1.24 -11.43 29.28
C THR A 554 -2.75 -11.44 29.50
N SER A 555 -3.47 -10.36 29.15
CA SER A 555 -4.93 -10.24 29.38
C SER A 555 -5.81 -10.54 28.15
N TRP A 556 -5.24 -10.65 26.94
CA TRP A 556 -5.97 -10.97 25.72
C TRP A 556 -6.77 -12.30 25.77
N PRO A 557 -6.28 -13.38 26.41
CA PRO A 557 -7.06 -14.63 26.53
C PRO A 557 -8.33 -14.50 27.38
N LEU A 558 -8.38 -13.52 28.30
CA LEU A 558 -9.48 -13.32 29.25
C LEU A 558 -10.47 -12.23 28.80
N LEU A 559 -9.99 -11.21 28.08
CA LEU A 559 -10.83 -10.09 27.61
C LEU A 559 -11.56 -10.38 26.30
N GLY A 560 -11.03 -11.26 25.43
CA GLY A 560 -11.67 -11.63 24.17
C GLY A 560 -13.04 -12.30 24.34
N SER A 561 -13.23 -13.03 25.42
CA SER A 561 -14.48 -13.73 25.77
C SER A 561 -15.50 -12.82 26.47
N LEU A 562 -15.06 -11.89 27.33
CA LEU A 562 -15.95 -10.94 28.02
C LEU A 562 -16.40 -9.77 27.13
N ALA A 563 -15.54 -9.26 26.25
CA ALA A 563 -15.88 -8.20 25.30
C ALA A 563 -16.94 -8.68 24.29
N PHE A 564 -16.87 -9.95 23.85
CA PHE A 564 -17.86 -10.55 22.95
C PHE A 564 -19.24 -10.72 23.61
N ILE A 565 -19.29 -11.07 24.90
CA ILE A 565 -20.54 -11.20 25.66
C ILE A 565 -21.18 -9.83 25.93
N ALA A 566 -20.38 -8.81 26.29
CA ALA A 566 -20.87 -7.44 26.50
C ALA A 566 -21.37 -6.79 25.21
N PHE A 567 -20.68 -7.00 24.07
CA PHE A 567 -21.08 -6.45 22.77
C PHE A 567 -22.38 -7.09 22.25
N ARG A 568 -22.57 -8.40 22.47
CA ARG A 568 -23.79 -9.13 22.10
C ARG A 568 -25.02 -8.73 22.94
N LYS A 569 -24.82 -8.46 24.24
CA LYS A 569 -25.92 -8.07 25.16
C LYS A 569 -26.38 -6.62 24.96
N LYS A 570 -25.45 -5.71 24.61
CA LYS A 570 -25.75 -4.29 24.36
C LYS A 570 -26.44 -4.04 23.01
N PHE A 571 -26.17 -4.85 21.99
CA PHE A 571 -26.87 -4.76 20.69
C PHE A 571 -28.28 -5.36 20.72
N ARG A 572 -28.50 -6.44 21.49
CA ARG A 572 -29.83 -7.06 21.58
C ARG A 572 -30.87 -6.16 22.27
N ASN A 573 -30.44 -5.36 23.26
CA ASN A 573 -31.35 -4.45 23.98
C ASN A 573 -31.62 -3.14 23.24
N ASN A 574 -30.69 -2.66 22.39
CA ASN A 574 -30.90 -1.43 21.60
C ASN A 574 -31.73 -1.63 20.33
N LEU A 575 -31.87 -2.88 19.84
CA LEU A 575 -32.74 -3.20 18.70
C LEU A 575 -34.22 -3.31 19.10
N LEU A 576 -34.52 -3.81 20.30
CA LEU A 576 -35.90 -3.91 20.81
C LEU A 576 -36.46 -2.55 21.26
N ALA A 577 -35.62 -1.65 21.77
CA ALA A 577 -36.05 -0.32 22.22
C ALA A 577 -36.33 0.68 21.08
N LYS A 578 -35.83 0.42 19.86
CA LYS A 578 -36.07 1.27 18.68
C LYS A 578 -37.21 0.82 17.78
N TRP A 579 -37.78 -0.37 18.01
CA TRP A 579 -38.93 -0.87 17.24
C TRP A 579 -40.29 -0.48 17.86
N LEU A 580 -40.32 -0.01 19.12
CA LEU A 580 -41.53 0.45 19.81
C LEU A 580 -41.72 1.98 19.80
N ARG A 581 -40.91 2.72 19.03
CA ARG A 581 -41.10 4.14 18.77
C ARG A 581 -40.70 4.47 17.34
N ARG A 582 -41.52 4.06 16.38
CA ARG A 582 -41.74 4.71 15.09
C ARG A 582 -42.92 4.07 14.39
#